data_AF-A0A972GBP5-F1
#
_entry.id   AF-A0A972GBP5-F1
#
_cell.length_a   1.000
_cell.length_b   1.000
_cell.length_c   1.000
_cell.angle_alpha   90.00
_cell.angle_beta   90.00
_cell.angle_gamma   90.00
#
_symmetry.space_group_name_H-M   'P 1'
#
loop_
_entity.id
_entity.type
_entity.pdbx_description
1 polymer ?
#
loop_
_entity_poly.entity_id
_entity_poly.type
_entity_poly.pdbx_seq_one_letter_code
_entity_poly.pdbx_strand_id
1 'polypeptide(L)'
;MLLGPIGVSLFKVAVPLHRAFGGPSLMQVNPASVAYDLGEIEVLYVQGSGDRWGKLEDVQAMADATPRTQPIVVVPSTECYGGYHYVNEQIDTVIAFFQQRLTLEQMVDETTG
;
A
#
# COMPACT_ATOMS: atom_id res chain seq x y z
N MET A 1 -11.10 4.35 15.32
CA MET A 1 -12.33 3.53 15.23
C MET A 1 -13.43 4.37 14.57
N LEU A 2 -13.56 4.39 13.24
CA LEU A 2 -14.58 5.26 12.62
C LEU A 2 -15.92 4.58 12.33
N LEU A 3 -16.05 3.25 12.46
CA LEU A 3 -17.32 2.56 12.14
C LEU A 3 -17.80 1.48 13.12
N GLY A 4 -17.07 1.19 14.20
CA GLY A 4 -17.54 0.28 15.27
C GLY A 4 -18.15 -1.05 14.76
N PRO A 5 -19.12 -1.64 15.49
CA PRO A 5 -19.82 -2.87 15.09
C PRO A 5 -20.63 -2.73 13.79
N ILE A 6 -21.01 -1.49 13.45
CA ILE A 6 -21.84 -1.18 12.28
C ILE A 6 -21.07 -1.41 10.97
N GLY A 7 -19.76 -1.11 10.96
CA GLY A 7 -18.90 -1.37 9.80
C GLY A 7 -18.83 -2.85 9.42
N VAL A 8 -18.82 -3.76 10.40
CA VAL A 8 -18.82 -5.21 10.15
C VAL A 8 -20.14 -5.66 9.50
N SER A 9 -21.27 -5.10 9.94
CA SER A 9 -22.59 -5.40 9.38
C SER A 9 -22.75 -4.83 7.96
N LEU A 10 -22.20 -3.65 7.69
CA LEU A 10 -22.23 -3.05 6.35
C LEU A 10 -21.46 -3.91 5.34
N PHE A 11 -20.28 -4.42 5.71
CA PHE A 11 -19.50 -5.34 4.87
C PHE A 11 -20.28 -6.63 4.53
N LYS A 12 -21.04 -7.18 5.49
CA LYS A 12 -21.87 -8.38 5.27
C LYS A 12 -22.98 -8.19 4.25
N VAL A 13 -23.42 -6.95 4.01
CA VAL A 13 -24.45 -6.61 3.01
C VAL A 13 -23.82 -6.18 1.68
N ALA A 14 -22.75 -5.40 1.73
CA ALA A 14 -22.09 -4.86 0.54
C ALA A 14 -21.40 -5.95 -0.30
N VAL A 15 -20.76 -6.94 0.33
CA VAL A 15 -20.02 -8.00 -0.41
C VAL A 15 -20.95 -8.91 -1.24
N PRO A 16 -22.08 -9.43 -0.70
CA PRO A 16 -23.04 -10.17 -1.52
C PRO A 16 -23.66 -9.33 -2.63
N LEU A 17 -23.92 -8.04 -2.37
CA LEU A 17 -24.49 -7.13 -3.36
C LEU A 17 -23.51 -6.89 -4.51
N HIS A 18 -22.23 -6.61 -4.22
CA HIS A 18 -21.16 -6.50 -5.22
C HIS A 18 -21.08 -7.75 -6.09
N ARG A 19 -21.16 -8.94 -5.48
CA ARG A 19 -21.16 -10.21 -6.21
C ARG A 19 -22.43 -10.41 -7.04
N ALA A 20 -23.60 -10.02 -6.54
CA ALA A 20 -24.87 -10.13 -7.25
C ALA A 20 -24.90 -9.24 -8.51
N PHE A 21 -24.16 -8.13 -8.50
CA PHE A 21 -23.97 -7.27 -9.67
C PHE A 21 -22.77 -7.67 -10.56
N GLY A 22 -22.24 -8.89 -10.41
CA GLY A 22 -21.21 -9.44 -11.29
C GLY A 22 -19.77 -9.05 -10.91
N GLY A 23 -19.57 -8.37 -9.77
CA GLY A 23 -18.24 -8.08 -9.26
C GLY A 23 -17.52 -9.34 -8.78
N PRO A 24 -16.19 -9.44 -8.94
CA PRO A 24 -15.42 -10.56 -8.43
C PRO A 24 -15.55 -10.65 -6.91
N SER A 25 -15.34 -11.85 -6.36
CA SER A 25 -15.26 -11.97 -4.91
C SER A 25 -14.12 -11.09 -4.40
N LEU A 26 -14.41 -10.15 -3.51
CA LEU A 26 -13.35 -9.31 -2.91
C LEU A 26 -12.33 -10.14 -2.13
N MET A 27 -12.68 -11.37 -1.74
CA MET A 27 -11.78 -12.37 -1.13
C MET A 27 -10.87 -13.09 -2.14
N GLN A 28 -11.06 -12.89 -3.44
CA GLN A 28 -10.25 -13.49 -4.51
C GLN A 28 -9.33 -12.48 -5.20
N VAL A 29 -9.48 -11.18 -4.87
CA VAL A 29 -8.57 -10.16 -5.38
C VAL A 29 -7.25 -10.33 -4.65
N ASN A 30 -6.22 -10.82 -5.37
CA ASN A 30 -4.86 -10.87 -4.86
C ASN A 30 -4.18 -9.52 -5.16
N PRO A 31 -3.97 -8.63 -4.17
CA PRO A 31 -3.36 -7.33 -4.42
C PRO A 31 -1.90 -7.44 -4.89
N ALA A 32 -1.21 -8.55 -4.62
CA ALA A 32 0.13 -8.81 -5.13
C ALA A 32 0.15 -9.14 -6.64
N SER A 33 -0.97 -9.55 -7.24
CA SER A 33 -1.00 -10.01 -8.64
C SER A 33 -0.64 -8.93 -9.66
N VAL A 34 -0.85 -7.66 -9.32
CA VAL A 34 -0.51 -6.50 -10.18
C VAL A 34 0.78 -5.81 -9.75
N ALA A 35 1.37 -6.20 -8.62
CA ALA A 35 2.58 -5.57 -8.09
C ALA A 35 3.80 -5.82 -9.00
N TYR A 36 3.83 -6.95 -9.70
CA TYR A 36 4.85 -7.25 -10.71
C TYR A 36 4.82 -6.27 -11.89
N ASP A 37 3.62 -5.81 -12.29
CA ASP A 37 3.42 -4.93 -13.43
C ASP A 37 3.96 -3.51 -13.19
N LEU A 38 4.39 -3.20 -11.97
CA LEU A 38 5.01 -1.91 -11.62
C LEU A 38 6.40 -1.74 -12.27
N GLY A 39 7.05 -2.83 -12.69
CA GLY A 39 8.28 -2.79 -13.48
C GLY A 39 9.38 -1.92 -12.86
N GLU A 40 9.69 -0.80 -13.52
CA GLU A 40 10.77 0.13 -13.13
C GLU A 40 10.35 1.15 -12.05
N ILE A 41 9.09 1.13 -11.63
CA ILE A 41 8.57 2.01 -10.57
C ILE A 41 9.09 1.51 -9.23
N GLU A 42 9.82 2.39 -8.53
CA GLU A 42 10.24 2.12 -7.17
C GLU A 42 9.09 2.38 -6.20
N VAL A 43 8.88 1.45 -5.26
CA VAL A 43 7.74 1.47 -4.34
C VAL A 43 8.21 1.31 -2.90
N LEU A 44 7.72 2.22 -2.05
CA LEU A 44 7.81 2.11 -0.59
C LEU A 44 6.46 1.71 -0.03
N TYR A 45 6.39 0.53 0.57
CA TYR A 45 5.21 0.06 1.29
C TYR A 45 5.28 0.46 2.76
N VAL A 46 4.18 1.01 3.28
CA VAL A 46 4.04 1.41 4.68
C VAL A 46 2.78 0.76 5.24
N GLN A 47 2.90 0.04 6.36
CA GLN A 47 1.77 -0.66 6.97
C GLN A 47 1.72 -0.44 8.48
N GLY A 48 0.55 -0.06 8.98
CA GLY A 48 0.27 -0.03 10.41
C GLY A 48 0.11 -1.45 10.97
N SER A 49 0.81 -1.78 12.04
CA SER A 49 0.73 -3.08 12.72
C SER A 49 -0.61 -3.33 13.41
N GLY A 50 -1.35 -2.28 13.77
CA GLY A 50 -2.69 -2.36 14.35
C GLY A 50 -3.83 -2.27 13.35
N ASP A 51 -3.52 -2.33 12.05
CA ASP A 51 -4.54 -2.27 11.01
C ASP A 51 -5.42 -3.52 11.01
N ARG A 52 -6.72 -3.27 10.93
CA ARG A 52 -7.76 -4.29 10.93
C ARG A 52 -8.32 -4.55 9.54
N TRP A 53 -7.95 -3.73 8.56
CA TRP A 53 -8.43 -3.80 7.19
C TRP A 53 -7.37 -4.37 6.26
N GLY A 54 -6.12 -3.93 6.38
CA GLY A 54 -4.96 -4.52 5.71
C GLY A 54 -4.19 -5.46 6.64
N LYS A 55 -3.68 -6.58 6.09
CA LYS A 55 -2.74 -7.46 6.81
C LYS A 55 -1.33 -7.18 6.35
N LEU A 56 -0.38 -7.23 7.29
CA LEU A 56 1.05 -7.15 6.97
C LEU A 56 1.48 -8.26 6.00
N GLU A 57 0.90 -9.45 6.10
CA GLU A 57 1.16 -10.58 5.19
C GLU A 57 0.82 -10.24 3.73
N ASP A 58 -0.29 -9.54 3.49
CA ASP A 58 -0.70 -9.14 2.15
C ASP A 58 0.28 -8.09 1.58
N VAL A 59 0.71 -7.14 2.42
CA VAL A 59 1.71 -6.13 2.05
C VAL A 59 3.08 -6.78 1.79
N GLN A 60 3.45 -7.80 2.56
CA GLN A 60 4.66 -8.59 2.32
C GLN A 60 4.60 -9.28 0.96
N ALA A 61 3.49 -9.94 0.64
CA ALA A 61 3.31 -10.57 -0.67
C ALA A 61 3.38 -9.55 -1.82
N MET A 62 2.88 -8.33 -1.63
CA MET A 62 3.01 -7.25 -2.61
C MET A 62 4.46 -6.79 -2.78
N ALA A 63 5.19 -6.57 -1.68
CA ALA A 63 6.59 -6.19 -1.72
C ALA A 63 7.45 -7.27 -2.40
N ASP A 64 7.25 -8.54 -2.06
CA ASP A 64 7.97 -9.66 -2.66
C ASP A 64 7.71 -9.78 -4.18
N ALA A 65 6.52 -9.39 -4.64
CA ALA A 65 6.16 -9.37 -6.05
C ALA A 65 6.60 -8.09 -6.80
N THR A 66 7.01 -7.04 -6.08
CA THR A 66 7.38 -5.75 -6.68
C THR A 66 8.86 -5.77 -7.09
N PRO A 67 9.19 -5.56 -8.38
CA PRO A 67 10.57 -5.67 -8.85
C PRO A 67 11.55 -4.69 -8.19
N ARG A 68 11.06 -3.49 -7.83
CA ARG A 68 11.84 -2.44 -7.17
C ARG A 68 11.10 -1.96 -5.93
N THR A 69 11.39 -2.59 -4.81
CA THR A 69 10.82 -2.18 -3.53
C THR A 69 11.90 -1.96 -2.48
N GLN A 70 11.66 -0.99 -1.62
CA GLN A 70 12.43 -0.81 -0.39
C GLN A 70 11.84 -1.71 0.72
N PRO A 71 12.59 -1.98 1.80
CA PRO A 71 12.04 -2.69 2.95
C PRO A 71 10.74 -2.05 3.44
N ILE A 72 9.75 -2.89 3.75
CA ILE A 72 8.45 -2.43 4.26
C ILE A 72 8.65 -1.67 5.57
N VAL A 73 8.02 -0.52 5.68
CA VAL A 73 7.96 0.24 6.93
C VAL A 73 6.76 -0.25 7.74
N VAL A 74 7.05 -0.95 8.84
CA VAL A 74 6.03 -1.40 9.80
C VAL A 74 5.89 -0.35 10.89
N VAL A 75 4.74 0.30 10.95
CA VAL A 75 4.45 1.38 11.91
C VAL A 75 3.74 0.78 13.12
N PRO A 76 4.28 0.89 14.35
CA PRO A 76 3.57 0.53 15.57
C PRO A 76 2.27 1.34 15.68
N SER A 77 1.12 0.67 15.63
CA SER A 77 -0.19 1.33 15.76
C SER A 77 -1.18 0.41 16.48
N THR A 78 -2.22 1.00 17.06
CA THR A 78 -3.35 0.27 17.65
C THR A 78 -4.63 0.38 16.80
N GLU A 79 -4.50 1.05 15.65
CA GLU A 79 -5.61 1.45 14.81
C GLU A 79 -5.23 1.37 13.32
N CYS A 80 -6.22 1.51 12.43
CA CYS A 80 -6.13 1.23 11.00
C CYS A 80 -5.50 2.33 10.15
N TYR A 81 -5.16 3.46 10.75
CA TYR A 81 -4.63 4.63 10.08
C TYR A 81 -3.14 4.88 10.35
N GLY A 82 -2.47 4.02 11.11
CA GLY A 82 -1.08 4.23 11.52
C GLY A 82 -0.13 4.41 10.33
N GLY A 83 -0.36 3.68 9.24
CA GLY A 83 0.37 3.87 7.99
C GLY A 83 0.13 5.23 7.33
N TYR A 84 -1.08 5.80 7.43
CA TYR A 84 -1.35 7.16 6.93
C TYR A 84 -0.75 8.23 7.83
N HIS A 85 -0.78 8.02 9.15
CA HIS A 85 -0.15 8.92 10.10
C HIS A 85 1.36 9.04 9.84
N TYR A 86 2.02 7.92 9.52
CA TYR A 86 3.43 7.91 9.14
C TYR A 86 3.76 8.89 8.01
N VAL A 87 2.91 9.01 6.98
CA VAL A 87 3.15 9.93 5.86
C VAL A 87 3.25 11.39 6.33
N ASN A 88 2.42 11.77 7.31
CA ASN A 88 2.43 13.13 7.87
C ASN A 88 3.56 13.31 8.88
N GLU A 89 3.82 12.30 9.70
CA GLU A 89 4.80 12.37 10.79
C GLU A 89 6.25 12.24 10.30
N GLN A 90 6.45 11.57 9.17
CA GLN A 90 7.75 11.31 8.55
C GLN A 90 7.82 11.93 7.16
N ILE A 91 7.24 13.11 6.99
CA ILE A 91 7.11 13.79 5.70
C ILE A 91 8.45 13.97 4.99
N ASP A 92 9.52 14.27 5.71
CA ASP A 92 10.87 14.42 5.14
C ASP A 92 11.40 13.10 4.56
N THR A 93 11.11 11.97 5.21
CA THR A 93 11.49 10.64 4.71
C THR A 93 10.71 10.31 3.43
N VAL A 94 9.42 10.62 3.41
CA VAL A 94 8.57 10.44 2.22
C VAL A 94 9.05 11.32 1.07
N ILE A 95 9.37 12.59 1.33
CA ILE A 95 9.94 13.50 0.34
C ILE A 95 11.27 12.97 -0.18
N ALA A 96 12.16 12.53 0.70
CA ALA A 96 13.47 11.99 0.32
C ALA A 96 13.33 10.75 -0.59
N PHE A 97 12.38 9.86 -0.28
CA PHE A 97 12.05 8.71 -1.13
C PHE A 97 11.67 9.16 -2.56
N PHE A 98 10.79 10.16 -2.71
CA PHE A 98 10.43 10.67 -4.03
C PHE A 98 11.59 11.42 -4.72
N GLN A 99 12.42 12.14 -3.96
CA GLN A 99 13.55 12.91 -4.50
C GLN A 99 14.68 12.03 -5.03
N GLN A 100 14.93 10.87 -4.42
CA GLN A 100 15.93 9.92 -4.92
C GLN A 100 15.75 9.62 -6.42
N ARG A 101 14.51 9.61 -6.91
CA ARG A 101 14.22 9.39 -8.34
C ARG A 101 14.41 10.63 -9.21
N LEU A 102 14.03 11.81 -8.71
CA LEU A 102 14.15 13.07 -9.45
C LEU A 102 15.63 13.44 -9.72
N THR A 103 16.51 13.17 -8.76
CA THR A 103 17.95 13.43 -8.93
C THR A 103 18.60 12.42 -9.88
N LEU A 104 18.13 11.16 -9.91
CA LEU A 104 18.63 10.15 -10.85
C LEU A 104 18.28 10.47 -12.30
N GLU A 105 17.07 10.96 -12.58
CA GLU A 105 16.66 11.36 -13.94
C GLU A 105 17.46 12.56 -14.47
N GLN A 106 17.80 13.52 -13.60
CA GLN A 106 18.61 14.69 -13.95
C GLN A 106 20.09 14.35 -14.23
N MET A 107 20.66 13.38 -13.53
CA MET A 107 22.06 12.95 -13.75
C MET A 107 22.23 12.11 -15.03
N VAL A 108 21.20 11.36 -15.46
CA VAL A 108 21.23 10.60 -16.73
C VAL A 108 21.24 11.54 -17.94
N ASP A 109 20.54 12.67 -17.86
CA ASP A 109 20.48 13.68 -18.93
C ASP A 109 21.85 14.37 -19.12
N GLU A 110 22.55 14.68 -18.02
CA GLU A 110 23.88 15.33 -18.07
C GLU A 110 25.01 14.42 -18.58
N THR A 111 24.85 13.10 -18.51
CA THR A 111 25.90 12.13 -18.93
C THR A 111 25.72 11.68 -20.40
N THR A 112 24.59 12.02 -21.02
CA THR A 112 24.25 11.63 -22.40
C THR A 112 24.29 12.82 -23.38
N GLY A 113 24.60 14.02 -22.88
CA GLY A 113 24.75 15.27 -23.65
C GLY A 113 26.16 15.58 -24.13
#